data_AF-A0A966QSR2-F1
#
_entry.id   AF-A0A966QSR2-F1
#
_cell.length_a   1.000
_cell.length_b   1.000
_cell.length_c   1.000
_cell.angle_alpha   90.00
_cell.angle_beta   90.00
_cell.angle_gamma   90.00
#
_symmetry.space_group_name_H-M   'P 1'
#
loop_
_entity.id
_entity.type
_entity.pdbx_description
1 polymer ?
#
loop_
_entity_poly.entity_id
_entity_poly.type
_entity_poly.pdbx_seq_one_letter_code
_entity_poly.pdbx_strand_id
1 'polypeptide(L)'
;MPWCEPCARYFAPSALTNEGTCPVCGKSVDLAMPSRTTSTDDVSLRELKRMSGERAPWHFKLLMAMLALYLGWRVIAFFVD
;
A
#
# COMPACT_ATOMS: atom_id res chain seq x y z
N MET A 1 -16.52 6.27 -11.09
CA MET A 1 -15.75 6.29 -12.35
C MET A 1 -15.13 4.90 -12.52
N PRO A 2 -15.66 4.02 -13.39
CA PRO A 2 -15.24 2.62 -13.45
C PRO A 2 -13.81 2.48 -13.99
N TRP A 3 -12.96 1.83 -13.19
CA TRP A 3 -11.56 1.57 -13.48
C TRP A 3 -11.37 0.09 -13.81
N CYS A 4 -10.50 -0.19 -14.79
CA CYS A 4 -10.12 -1.54 -15.15
C CYS A 4 -8.68 -1.82 -14.69
N GLU A 5 -8.51 -2.57 -13.61
CA GLU A 5 -7.22 -2.96 -13.04
C GLU A 5 -6.25 -3.62 -14.04
N PRO A 6 -6.63 -4.63 -14.84
CA PRO A 6 -5.70 -5.29 -15.76
C PRO A 6 -5.27 -4.40 -16.95
N CYS A 7 -6.03 -3.36 -17.28
CA CYS A 7 -5.73 -2.46 -18.39
C CYS A 7 -5.15 -1.13 -17.92
N ALA A 8 -5.09 -0.89 -16.60
CA ALA A 8 -4.72 0.37 -15.97
C ALA A 8 -5.34 1.59 -16.67
N ARG A 9 -6.65 1.50 -16.99
CA ARG A 9 -7.34 2.52 -17.79
C ARG A 9 -8.75 2.80 -17.28
N TYR A 10 -9.10 4.09 -17.33
CA TYR A 10 -10.44 4.57 -17.07
C TYR A 10 -11.35 4.38 -18.28
N PHE A 11 -12.58 3.90 -18.06
CA PHE A 11 -13.61 3.77 -19.08
C PHE A 11 -14.86 4.57 -18.70
N ALA A 12 -15.48 5.23 -19.67
CA ALA A 12 -16.80 5.81 -19.48
C ALA A 12 -17.86 4.68 -19.49
N PRO A 13 -19.02 4.82 -18.80
CA PRO A 13 -20.08 3.81 -18.80
C PRO A 13 -20.55 3.39 -20.20
N SER A 14 -20.51 4.33 -21.17
CA SER A 14 -20.84 4.08 -22.58
C SER A 14 -19.77 3.28 -23.36
N ALA A 15 -18.59 3.09 -22.78
CA ALA A 15 -17.48 2.35 -23.36
C ALA A 15 -17.36 0.92 -22.82
N LEU A 16 -18.23 0.52 -21.88
CA LEU A 16 -18.35 -0.87 -21.41
C LEU A 16 -19.23 -1.66 -22.38
N THR A 17 -19.10 -2.98 -22.37
CA THR A 17 -20.06 -3.85 -23.05
C THR A 17 -21.43 -3.77 -22.35
N ASN A 18 -22.49 -4.25 -23.02
CA ASN A 18 -23.84 -4.29 -22.44
C ASN A 18 -23.92 -5.02 -21.09
N GLU A 19 -22.98 -5.93 -20.83
CA GLU A 19 -22.86 -6.70 -19.59
C GLU A 19 -22.08 -5.96 -18.48
N GLY A 20 -21.64 -4.73 -18.72
CA GLY A 20 -20.84 -3.96 -17.77
C GLY A 20 -19.37 -4.42 -17.67
N THR A 21 -18.85 -4.99 -18.75
CA THR A 21 -17.50 -5.60 -18.80
C THR A 21 -16.55 -4.76 -19.64
N CYS A 22 -15.25 -4.80 -19.33
CA CYS A 22 -14.22 -4.15 -20.13
C CYS A 22 -14.09 -4.82 -21.52
N PRO A 23 -14.20 -4.09 -22.64
CA PRO A 23 -14.12 -4.67 -23.99
C PRO A 23 -12.71 -5.14 -24.38
N VAL A 24 -11.68 -4.74 -23.62
CA VAL A 24 -10.27 -5.09 -23.92
C VAL A 24 -9.86 -6.41 -23.28
N CYS A 25 -10.27 -6.65 -22.03
CA CYS A 25 -9.81 -7.80 -21.25
C CYS A 25 -10.95 -8.74 -20.82
N GLY A 26 -12.22 -8.37 -21.06
CA GLY A 26 -13.37 -9.20 -20.71
C GLY A 26 -13.63 -9.36 -19.21
N LYS A 27 -12.98 -8.57 -18.34
CA LYS A 27 -13.23 -8.60 -16.88
C LYS A 27 -14.29 -7.59 -16.45
N SER A 28 -15.06 -7.98 -15.43
CA SER A 28 -16.01 -7.09 -14.73
C SER A 28 -15.25 -5.92 -14.12
N VAL A 29 -15.62 -4.70 -14.49
CA VAL A 29 -15.04 -3.52 -13.86
C VAL A 29 -15.76 -3.27 -12.54
N ASP A 30 -15.00 -3.02 -11.48
CA ASP A 30 -15.55 -2.76 -10.16
C ASP A 30 -16.38 -1.47 -10.18
N LEU A 31 -17.70 -1.64 -10.30
CA LEU A 31 -18.67 -0.62 -9.98
C LEU A 31 -18.70 -0.56 -8.46
N ALA A 32 -17.98 0.40 -7.88
CA ALA A 32 -17.79 0.56 -6.44
C ALA A 32 -19.09 0.38 -5.63
N MET A 33 -19.38 -0.86 -5.25
CA MET A 33 -20.33 -1.23 -4.21
C MET A 33 -19.48 -1.72 -3.05
N PRO A 34 -19.61 -1.11 -1.86
CA PRO A 34 -18.79 -1.49 -0.72
C PRO A 34 -19.26 -2.86 -0.22
N SER A 35 -18.60 -3.92 -0.67
CA SER A 35 -18.77 -5.27 -0.15
C SER A 35 -18.39 -5.29 1.33
N ARG A 36 -19.40 -5.52 2.17
CA ARG A 36 -19.30 -5.65 3.61
C ARG A 36 -18.66 -6.99 4.00
N THR A 37 -17.61 -6.90 4.82
CA THR A 37 -17.19 -7.78 5.93
C THR A 37 -17.08 -9.29 5.71
N THR A 38 -15.84 -9.78 5.79
CA THR A 38 -15.51 -11.08 6.42
C THR A 38 -14.10 -11.02 7.04
N SER A 39 -14.02 -11.49 8.28
CA SER A 39 -12.86 -11.80 9.14
C SER A 39 -11.48 -11.75 8.44
N THR A 40 -10.70 -10.71 8.68
CA THR A 40 -9.42 -10.46 7.97
C THR A 40 -8.29 -9.99 8.88
N ASP A 41 -8.40 -10.10 10.20
CA ASP A 41 -7.36 -9.59 11.11
C ASP A 41 -6.12 -10.50 11.21
N ASP A 42 -6.23 -11.83 11.05
CA ASP A 42 -5.08 -12.73 11.11
C ASP A 42 -4.31 -12.80 9.78
N VAL A 43 -5.04 -12.83 8.67
CA VAL A 43 -4.48 -12.76 7.31
C VAL A 43 -3.80 -11.40 7.10
N SER A 44 -4.42 -10.30 7.56
CA SER A 44 -3.82 -8.97 7.40
C SER A 44 -2.54 -8.80 8.18
N LEU A 45 -2.40 -9.28 9.42
CA LEU A 45 -1.12 -9.16 10.15
C LEU A 45 0.03 -9.94 9.50
N ARG A 46 -0.23 -11.13 8.93
CA ARG A 46 0.79 -11.88 8.16
C ARG A 46 1.13 -11.20 6.83
N GLU A 47 0.13 -10.62 6.15
CA GLU A 47 0.31 -9.90 4.89
C GLU A 47 1.04 -8.56 5.10
N LEU A 48 0.66 -7.81 6.13
CA LEU A 48 1.33 -6.60 6.61
C LEU A 48 2.78 -6.91 6.98
N LYS A 49 3.05 -8.04 7.66
CA LYS A 49 4.42 -8.44 8.00
C LYS A 49 5.25 -8.83 6.77
N ARG A 50 4.63 -9.39 5.72
CA ARG A 50 5.29 -9.63 4.43
C ARG A 50 5.58 -8.32 3.68
N MET A 51 4.62 -7.39 3.63
CA MET A 51 4.81 -6.06 3.04
C MET A 51 5.80 -5.20 3.82
N SER A 52 5.88 -5.37 5.14
CA SER A 52 6.90 -4.75 6.01
C SER A 52 8.28 -5.44 5.88
N GLY A 53 8.31 -6.61 5.22
CA GLY A 53 9.52 -7.37 4.90
C GLY A 53 10.26 -6.86 3.66
N GLU A 54 9.74 -5.86 2.95
CA GLU A 54 10.48 -5.11 1.96
C GLU A 54 11.59 -4.36 2.72
N ARG A 55 12.78 -4.96 2.75
CA ARG A 55 13.96 -4.48 3.51
C ARG A 55 14.06 -2.98 3.32
N ALA A 56 13.83 -2.23 4.40
CA ALA A 56 13.90 -0.78 4.35
C ALA A 56 15.16 -0.38 3.58
N PRO A 57 15.04 0.50 2.56
CA PRO A 57 16.13 0.76 1.63
C PRO A 57 17.39 1.10 2.43
N TRP A 58 18.56 0.60 1.99
CA TRP A 58 19.81 0.71 2.76
C TRP A 58 20.07 2.12 3.31
N HIS A 59 19.66 3.13 2.55
CA HIS A 59 19.68 4.53 2.95
C HIS A 59 18.80 4.87 4.17
N PHE A 60 17.57 4.33 4.27
CA PHE A 60 16.69 4.54 5.42
C PHE A 60 17.31 4.02 6.72
N LYS A 61 18.00 2.87 6.66
CA LYS A 61 18.72 2.32 7.80
C LYS A 61 19.87 3.23 8.26
N LEU A 62 20.56 3.91 7.33
CA LEU A 62 21.59 4.90 7.66
C LEU A 62 21.01 6.14 8.36
N LEU A 63 19.88 6.67 7.86
CA LEU A 63 19.23 7.82 8.49
C LEU A 63 18.84 7.51 9.94
N MET A 64 18.26 6.33 10.20
CA MET A 64 17.90 5.91 11.54
C MET A 64 19.13 5.72 12.45
N ALA A 65 20.23 5.17 11.94
CA ALA A 65 21.45 4.99 12.71
C ALA A 65 22.10 6.34 13.09
N MET A 66 22.19 7.28 12.16
CA MET A 66 22.76 8.61 12.41
C MET A 66 21.90 9.41 13.40
N LEU A 67 20.58 9.32 13.25
CA LEU A 67 19.63 9.90 14.21
C LEU A 67 19.85 9.34 15.62
N ALA A 68 19.89 8.02 15.77
CA ALA A 68 20.09 7.38 17.08
C ALA A 68 21.43 7.76 17.71
N LEU A 69 22.51 7.84 16.91
CA LEU A 69 23.83 8.29 17.37
C LEU A 69 23.78 9.74 17.89
N TYR A 70 23.14 10.64 17.14
CA TYR A 70 23.04 12.05 17.52
C TYR A 70 22.22 12.24 18.81
N LEU A 71 21.07 11.57 18.91
CA LEU A 71 20.24 11.61 20.11
C LEU A 71 20.96 10.99 21.31
N GLY A 72 21.61 9.85 21.13
CA GLY A 72 22.41 9.20 22.18
C GLY A 72 23.54 10.11 22.68
N TRP A 73 24.32 10.70 21.76
CA TRP A 73 25.36 11.67 22.09
C TRP A 73 24.79 12.87 22.84
N ARG A 74 23.67 13.42 22.38
CA ARG A 74 23.05 14.60 22.99
C ARG A 74 22.51 14.31 24.39
N VAL A 75 21.97 13.12 24.61
CA VAL A 75 21.55 12.68 25.95
C VAL A 75 22.76 12.54 26.87
N ILE A 76 23.84 11.91 26.41
CA ILE A 76 25.08 11.79 27.20
C ILE A 76 25.67 13.17 27.52
N ALA A 77 25.76 14.05 26.52
CA ALA A 77 26.24 15.42 26.70
C ALA A 77 25.39 16.18 27.74
N PHE A 78 24.06 16.06 27.67
CA PHE A 78 23.14 16.67 28.64
C PHE A 78 23.32 16.15 30.08
N PHE A 79 23.82 14.93 30.27
CA PHE A 79 24.13 14.41 31.61
C PHE A 79 25.53 14.77 32.10
N VAL A 80 26.42 15.23 31.21
CA VAL A 80 27.80 15.59 31.50
C VAL A 80 27.96 17.10 31.71
N ASP A 81 27.12 17.92 31.09
CA ASP A 81 26.92 19.35 31.39
C ASP A 81 26.06 19.58 32.64
#